data_AF-A0A2K2DLG3-F1
#
_entry.id   AF-A0A2K2DLG3-F1
#
_cell.length_a   1.000
_cell.length_b   1.000
_cell.length_c   1.000
_cell.angle_alpha   90.00
_cell.angle_beta   90.00
_cell.angle_gamma   90.00
#
_symmetry.space_group_name_H-M   'P 1'
#
loop_
_entity.id
_entity.type
_entity.pdbx_description
1 polymer ?
#
loop_
_entity_poly.entity_id
_entity_poly.type
_entity_poly.pdbx_seq_one_letter_code
_entity_poly.pdbx_strand_id
1 'polypeptide(L)'
;MESSLCPCTEPGNSLSAPLASWEEYYRWRSLPLHSPAAVLLHWPLTLYHCLQLSRIQASRCDANDTLRIHYLGPEKELLQLPVFAELLALFPGVHLCIELVGPTVPRSRDGEVLNISSYAHCSAESCCCRSFAASEDVNCSALTLKLWKGVYHERYSDMDSNPHLIVAPNAGLAAYPTWLPTIEMIRKIGIPAMFTDFCEEAAHLASCCISSITGQPLRVPIQVNPFRQPIAENNSALYIPCYSNCFIFGM
;
A
#
# COMPACT_ATOMS: atom_id res chain seq x y z
N MET A 1 -17.46 -20.91 -14.45
CA MET A 1 -16.89 -21.29 -13.14
C MET A 1 -16.21 -20.06 -12.61
N GLU A 2 -16.51 -19.67 -11.36
CA GLU A 2 -15.75 -18.62 -10.68
C GLU A 2 -14.26 -18.96 -10.75
N SER A 3 -13.42 -17.99 -11.09
CA SER A 3 -11.98 -18.21 -10.95
C SER A 3 -11.68 -18.29 -9.46
N SER A 4 -11.55 -19.51 -8.95
CA SER A 4 -11.30 -19.78 -7.52
C SER A 4 -9.93 -19.29 -7.05
N LEU A 5 -9.11 -18.75 -7.96
CA LEU A 5 -7.73 -18.33 -7.67
C LEU A 5 -7.53 -16.82 -7.70
N CYS A 6 -8.39 -16.04 -8.38
CA CYS A 6 -8.25 -14.58 -8.50
C CYS A 6 -9.38 -13.86 -7.73
N PRO A 7 -9.07 -12.90 -6.83
CA PRO A 7 -10.06 -12.03 -6.19
C PRO A 7 -10.58 -10.97 -7.18
N CYS A 8 -11.29 -11.43 -8.23
CA CYS A 8 -11.72 -10.61 -9.38
C CYS A 8 -13.15 -10.07 -9.27
N THR A 9 -13.80 -10.29 -8.13
CA THR A 9 -15.17 -9.85 -7.81
C THR A 9 -15.23 -9.32 -6.39
N GLU A 10 -16.31 -8.63 -6.04
CA GLU A 10 -16.57 -8.22 -4.66
C GLU A 10 -16.56 -9.43 -3.70
N PRO A 11 -16.16 -9.25 -2.43
CA PRO A 11 -16.26 -10.29 -1.42
C PRO A 11 -17.71 -10.61 -1.11
N GLY A 12 -18.00 -11.89 -0.87
CA GLY A 12 -19.35 -12.34 -0.53
C GLY A 12 -19.86 -11.81 0.82
N ASN A 13 -18.96 -11.37 1.71
CA ASN A 13 -19.30 -10.84 3.03
C ASN A 13 -18.45 -9.60 3.36
N SER A 14 -19.05 -8.62 4.04
CA SER A 14 -18.30 -7.51 4.66
C SER A 14 -17.39 -8.01 5.78
N LEU A 15 -16.31 -7.28 6.05
CA LEU A 15 -15.40 -7.60 7.16
C LEU A 15 -16.10 -7.40 8.52
N SER A 16 -16.13 -8.46 9.34
CA SER A 16 -16.65 -8.41 10.71
C SER A 16 -15.60 -7.94 11.72
N ALA A 17 -14.31 -8.10 11.41
CA ALA A 17 -13.18 -7.71 12.23
C ALA A 17 -11.98 -7.33 11.35
N PRO A 18 -11.02 -6.54 11.85
CA PRO A 18 -9.81 -6.22 11.12
C PRO A 18 -8.99 -7.49 10.82
N LEU A 19 -8.50 -7.63 9.59
CA LEU A 19 -7.67 -8.78 9.20
C LEU A 19 -6.28 -8.65 9.82
N ALA A 20 -5.75 -9.77 10.34
CA ALA A 20 -4.46 -9.85 11.01
C ALA A 20 -3.47 -10.82 10.34
N SER A 21 -3.89 -11.58 9.31
CA SER A 21 -3.02 -12.51 8.60
C SER A 21 -3.49 -12.81 7.18
N TRP A 22 -2.59 -13.37 6.35
CA TRP A 22 -2.98 -13.95 5.07
C TRP A 22 -4.08 -15.01 5.25
N GLU A 23 -3.96 -15.92 6.21
CA GLU A 23 -4.95 -16.99 6.42
C GLU A 23 -6.38 -16.44 6.59
N GLU A 24 -6.52 -15.36 7.37
CA GLU A 24 -7.80 -14.68 7.54
C GLU A 24 -8.28 -14.01 6.24
N TYR A 25 -7.38 -13.37 5.49
CA TYR A 25 -7.68 -12.81 4.19
C TYR A 25 -8.17 -13.86 3.19
N TYR A 26 -7.47 -15.00 3.07
CA TYR A 26 -7.87 -16.11 2.20
C TYR A 26 -9.24 -16.66 2.60
N ARG A 27 -9.49 -16.84 3.90
CA ARG A 27 -10.80 -17.27 4.41
C ARG A 27 -11.90 -16.26 4.07
N TRP A 28 -11.64 -14.97 4.28
CA TRP A 28 -12.60 -13.90 3.98
C TRP A 28 -12.93 -13.81 2.48
N ARG A 29 -11.92 -13.92 1.61
CA ARG A 29 -12.12 -13.93 0.15
C ARG A 29 -12.57 -15.27 -0.41
N SER A 30 -12.75 -16.29 0.44
CA SER A 30 -13.05 -17.65 0.01
C SER A 30 -12.05 -18.19 -1.03
N LEU A 31 -10.78 -17.81 -0.88
CA LEU A 31 -9.68 -18.25 -1.73
C LEU A 31 -8.97 -19.45 -1.10
N PRO A 32 -8.52 -20.42 -1.91
CA PRO A 32 -7.70 -21.51 -1.40
C PRO A 32 -6.28 -21.01 -1.12
N LEU A 33 -5.58 -21.61 -0.16
CA LEU A 33 -4.24 -21.16 0.28
C LEU A 33 -3.17 -21.15 -0.83
N HIS A 34 -3.36 -21.92 -1.90
CA HIS A 34 -2.44 -21.96 -3.04
C HIS A 34 -2.75 -20.89 -4.11
N SER A 35 -3.77 -20.05 -3.90
CA SER A 35 -4.00 -18.89 -4.78
C SER A 35 -2.81 -17.92 -4.70
N PRO A 36 -2.41 -17.31 -5.83
CA PRO A 36 -1.30 -16.37 -5.89
C PRO A 36 -1.61 -15.00 -5.26
N ALA A 37 -2.77 -14.82 -4.61
CA ALA A 37 -3.21 -13.55 -4.04
C ALA A 37 -2.15 -12.89 -3.15
N ALA A 38 -1.46 -13.65 -2.30
CA ALA A 38 -0.40 -13.10 -1.44
C ALA A 38 0.81 -12.54 -2.20
N VAL A 39 1.04 -12.95 -3.44
CA VAL A 39 2.09 -12.40 -4.31
C VAL A 39 1.63 -11.07 -4.90
N LEU A 40 0.38 -10.98 -5.34
CA LEU A 40 -0.17 -9.82 -6.04
C LEU A 40 -0.61 -8.71 -5.09
N LEU A 41 -1.16 -9.08 -3.94
CA LEU A 41 -1.89 -8.18 -3.05
C LEU A 41 -1.09 -7.76 -1.81
N HIS A 42 0.18 -8.16 -1.71
CA HIS A 42 1.01 -7.75 -0.58
C HIS A 42 1.14 -6.23 -0.47
N TRP A 43 1.13 -5.46 -1.56
CA TRP A 43 1.15 -3.99 -1.51
C TRP A 43 -0.12 -3.39 -0.90
N PRO A 44 -1.35 -3.63 -1.43
CA PRO A 44 -2.56 -3.09 -0.84
C PRO A 44 -2.82 -3.60 0.58
N LEU A 45 -2.51 -4.87 0.89
CA LEU A 45 -2.72 -5.40 2.24
C LEU A 45 -1.68 -4.89 3.25
N THR A 46 -0.45 -4.61 2.81
CA THR A 46 0.53 -3.87 3.63
C THR A 46 0.01 -2.46 3.92
N LEU A 47 -0.52 -1.76 2.92
CA LEU A 47 -1.10 -0.42 3.10
C LEU A 47 -2.30 -0.44 4.08
N TYR A 48 -3.19 -1.42 3.94
CA TYR A 48 -4.27 -1.68 4.89
C TYR A 48 -3.73 -1.84 6.32
N HIS A 49 -2.67 -2.63 6.50
CA HIS A 49 -2.05 -2.82 7.81
C HIS A 49 -1.38 -1.55 8.36
N CYS A 50 -0.72 -0.75 7.52
CA CYS A 50 -0.19 0.57 7.89
C CYS A 50 -1.30 1.48 8.48
N LEU A 51 -2.50 1.45 7.89
CA LEU A 51 -3.66 2.21 8.38
C LEU A 51 -4.14 1.70 9.75
N GLN A 52 -4.18 0.38 9.96
CA GLN A 52 -4.49 -0.19 11.27
C GLN A 52 -3.48 0.26 12.34
N LEU A 53 -2.17 0.20 12.03
CA LEU A 53 -1.10 0.55 12.97
C LEU A 53 -1.06 2.04 13.32
N SER A 54 -1.36 2.90 12.34
CA SER A 54 -1.42 4.35 12.55
C SER A 54 -2.64 4.80 13.37
N ARG A 55 -3.57 3.86 13.69
CA ARG A 55 -4.82 4.13 14.40
C ARG A 55 -5.65 5.25 13.75
N ILE A 56 -5.46 5.46 12.45
CA ILE A 56 -6.28 6.38 11.68
C ILE A 56 -7.65 5.72 11.54
N GLN A 57 -8.60 6.18 12.33
CA GLN A 57 -9.99 5.75 12.16
C GLN A 57 -10.55 6.39 10.90
N ALA A 58 -11.20 5.60 10.04
CA ALA A 58 -11.92 6.13 8.87
C ALA A 58 -12.97 7.19 9.23
N SER A 59 -13.43 7.24 10.49
CA SER A 59 -14.28 8.29 11.04
C SER A 59 -13.60 9.66 11.23
N ARG A 60 -12.29 9.77 10.94
CA ARG A 60 -11.52 11.03 10.93
C ARG A 60 -11.20 11.52 9.51
N CYS A 61 -11.75 10.88 8.48
CA CYS A 61 -11.72 11.46 7.15
C CYS A 61 -12.38 12.85 7.20
N ASP A 62 -11.92 13.76 6.35
CA ASP A 62 -12.50 15.10 6.23
C ASP A 62 -14.03 15.04 6.08
N ALA A 63 -14.72 16.18 6.13
CA ALA A 63 -16.18 16.28 5.96
C ALA A 63 -16.78 15.56 4.72
N ASN A 64 -15.95 15.01 3.82
CA ASN A 64 -16.28 14.26 2.60
C ASN A 64 -15.89 12.77 2.63
N ASP A 65 -15.54 12.17 3.78
CA ASP A 65 -15.15 10.74 3.88
C ASP A 65 -13.95 10.34 3.00
N THR A 66 -13.04 11.27 2.71
CA THR A 66 -11.83 11.03 1.91
C THR A 66 -10.61 10.69 2.77
N LEU A 67 -10.01 9.53 2.53
CA LEU A 67 -8.73 9.12 3.10
C LEU A 67 -7.59 9.31 2.09
N ARG A 68 -6.79 10.37 2.29
CA ARG A 68 -5.57 10.68 1.51
C ARG A 68 -4.32 9.98 2.05
N ILE A 69 -3.56 9.36 1.17
CA ILE A 69 -2.33 8.61 1.45
C ILE A 69 -1.26 9.04 0.44
N HIS A 70 -0.05 9.37 0.92
CA HIS A 70 1.10 9.51 0.01
C HIS A 70 1.91 8.22 0.03
N TYR A 71 2.08 7.61 -1.15
CA TYR A 71 2.81 6.35 -1.33
C TYR A 71 4.14 6.64 -2.01
N LEU A 72 5.25 6.43 -1.30
CA LEU A 72 6.57 6.88 -1.71
C LEU A 72 7.37 5.72 -2.29
N GLY A 73 8.08 5.98 -3.38
CA GLY A 73 8.98 5.02 -4.03
C GLY A 73 8.28 3.83 -4.72
N PRO A 74 7.16 4.00 -5.44
CA PRO A 74 6.55 2.89 -6.17
C PRO A 74 7.49 2.37 -7.27
N GLU A 75 7.68 1.06 -7.38
CA GLU A 75 8.50 0.44 -8.43
C GLU A 75 7.68 -0.59 -9.19
N LYS A 76 7.71 -1.85 -8.74
CA LYS A 76 6.97 -2.96 -9.35
C LYS A 76 5.45 -2.72 -9.30
N GLU A 77 4.99 -1.95 -8.32
CA GLU A 77 3.61 -1.50 -8.14
C GLU A 77 3.06 -0.75 -9.34
N LEU A 78 3.90 0.04 -10.03
CA LEU A 78 3.48 0.85 -11.18
C LEU A 78 2.98 -0.01 -12.35
N LEU A 79 3.40 -1.27 -12.42
CA LEU A 79 2.99 -2.25 -13.42
C LEU A 79 1.67 -2.95 -13.04
N GLN A 80 1.24 -2.83 -11.80
CA GLN A 80 0.12 -3.60 -11.24
C GLN A 80 -0.88 -2.73 -10.48
N LEU A 81 -1.00 -1.43 -10.80
CA LEU A 81 -1.93 -0.50 -10.14
C LEU A 81 -3.37 -1.04 -9.93
N PRO A 82 -3.98 -1.83 -10.85
CA PRO A 82 -5.31 -2.42 -10.61
C PRO A 82 -5.43 -3.30 -9.36
N VAL A 83 -4.33 -3.83 -8.81
CA VAL A 83 -4.37 -4.64 -7.58
C VAL A 83 -4.81 -3.82 -6.37
N PHE A 84 -4.63 -2.50 -6.40
CA PHE A 84 -5.09 -1.61 -5.33
C PHE A 84 -6.63 -1.53 -5.24
N ALA A 85 -7.36 -2.02 -6.25
CA ALA A 85 -8.82 -2.17 -6.20
C ALA A 85 -9.30 -2.99 -4.98
N GLU A 86 -8.46 -3.89 -4.46
CA GLU A 86 -8.78 -4.67 -3.25
C GLU A 86 -9.07 -3.77 -2.02
N LEU A 87 -8.51 -2.56 -1.98
CA LEU A 87 -8.77 -1.60 -0.90
C LEU A 87 -10.23 -1.14 -0.85
N LEU A 88 -10.97 -1.22 -1.96
CA LEU A 88 -12.39 -0.82 -2.02
C LEU A 88 -13.24 -1.63 -1.04
N ALA A 89 -13.03 -2.95 -0.98
CA ALA A 89 -13.72 -3.82 -0.03
C ALA A 89 -13.17 -3.73 1.39
N LEU A 90 -11.91 -3.33 1.57
CA LEU A 90 -11.29 -3.17 2.88
C LEU A 90 -11.72 -1.86 3.58
N PHE A 91 -12.15 -0.86 2.82
CA PHE A 91 -12.59 0.45 3.31
C PHE A 91 -13.94 0.85 2.68
N PRO A 92 -15.04 0.12 2.99
CA PRO A 92 -16.34 0.41 2.41
C PRO A 92 -16.84 1.80 2.84
N GLY A 93 -17.34 2.57 1.87
CA GLY A 93 -17.89 3.91 2.07
C GLY A 93 -16.84 5.02 2.17
N VAL A 94 -15.54 4.70 2.01
CA VAL A 94 -14.46 5.69 2.07
C VAL A 94 -13.96 5.99 0.66
N HIS A 95 -13.77 7.27 0.35
CA HIS A 95 -13.07 7.67 -0.87
C HIS A 95 -11.55 7.63 -0.61
N LEU A 96 -10.84 6.71 -1.25
CA LEU A 96 -9.40 6.58 -1.10
C LEU A 96 -8.69 7.41 -2.18
N CYS A 97 -7.81 8.31 -1.77
CA CYS A 97 -6.92 9.02 -2.68
C CYS A 97 -5.47 8.65 -2.35
N ILE A 98 -4.79 7.97 -3.27
CA ILE A 98 -3.40 7.55 -3.10
C ILE A 98 -2.54 8.30 -4.12
N GLU A 99 -1.66 9.15 -3.62
CA GLU A 99 -0.69 9.86 -4.46
C GLU A 99 0.64 9.10 -4.42
N LEU A 100 0.95 8.38 -5.50
CA LEU A 100 2.17 7.60 -5.66
C LEU A 100 3.29 8.49 -6.25
N VAL A 101 4.39 8.63 -5.52
CA VAL A 101 5.48 9.55 -5.84
C VAL A 101 6.83 8.86 -5.79
N GLY A 102 7.56 8.90 -6.88
CA GLY A 102 8.90 8.30 -6.94
C GLY A 102 9.68 8.62 -8.20
N PRO A 103 11.02 8.47 -8.15
CA PRO A 103 11.88 8.75 -9.30
C PRO A 103 11.65 7.78 -10.47
N THR A 104 11.15 6.58 -10.18
CA THR A 104 10.83 5.47 -11.08
C THR A 104 9.54 5.66 -11.87
N VAL A 105 8.67 6.58 -11.46
CA VAL A 105 7.46 6.94 -12.24
C VAL A 105 7.89 7.40 -13.65
N PRO A 106 7.34 6.81 -14.73
CA PRO A 106 7.68 7.22 -16.09
C PRO A 106 7.32 8.68 -16.35
N ARG A 107 8.17 9.41 -17.09
CA ARG A 107 7.90 10.83 -17.44
C ARG A 107 6.58 11.01 -18.17
N SER A 108 6.17 10.04 -18.99
CA SER A 108 4.89 10.07 -19.71
C SER A 108 3.66 9.90 -18.83
N ARG A 109 3.85 9.52 -17.56
CA ARG A 109 2.79 9.28 -16.58
C ARG A 109 2.83 10.29 -15.42
N ASP A 110 3.71 11.29 -15.47
CA ASP A 110 3.76 12.33 -14.44
C ASP A 110 2.48 13.19 -14.48
N GLY A 111 1.81 13.32 -13.34
CA GLY A 111 0.50 13.97 -13.23
C GLY A 111 -0.70 13.11 -13.67
N GLU A 112 -0.50 11.83 -14.00
CA GLU A 112 -1.59 10.94 -14.39
C GLU A 112 -2.52 10.67 -13.20
N VAL A 113 -3.84 10.73 -13.45
CA VAL A 113 -4.89 10.41 -12.49
C VAL A 113 -5.68 9.20 -13.00
N LEU A 114 -5.76 8.15 -12.19
CA LEU A 114 -6.54 6.94 -12.47
C LEU A 114 -7.67 6.82 -11.46
N ASN A 115 -8.87 6.50 -11.93
CA ASN A 115 -10.01 6.18 -11.07
C ASN A 115 -10.30 4.69 -11.18
N ILE A 116 -10.24 3.98 -10.05
CA ILE A 116 -10.50 2.55 -9.92
C ILE A 116 -11.81 2.40 -9.14
N SER A 117 -12.82 1.86 -9.81
CA SER A 117 -14.14 1.57 -9.26
C SER A 117 -14.50 0.09 -9.28
N SER A 118 -13.64 -0.77 -9.84
CA SER A 118 -13.86 -2.21 -9.94
C SER A 118 -12.54 -2.99 -9.98
N TYR A 119 -12.62 -4.28 -9.66
CA TYR A 119 -11.50 -5.22 -9.75
C TYR A 119 -11.07 -5.47 -11.20
N ALA A 120 -9.82 -5.90 -11.36
CA ALA A 120 -9.34 -6.38 -12.65
C ALA A 120 -10.08 -7.67 -13.07
N HIS A 121 -10.65 -7.66 -14.27
CA HIS A 121 -11.34 -8.83 -14.81
C HIS A 121 -10.35 -9.92 -15.25
N CYS A 122 -10.67 -11.18 -14.93
CA CYS A 122 -9.88 -12.32 -15.37
C CYS A 122 -10.08 -12.55 -16.89
N SER A 123 -9.02 -13.03 -17.56
CA SER A 123 -8.99 -13.20 -19.03
C SER A 123 -9.86 -14.35 -19.53
N ALA A 124 -10.18 -15.32 -18.65
CA ALA A 124 -10.99 -16.48 -18.97
C ALA A 124 -12.45 -16.09 -19.24
N GLU A 125 -12.98 -16.49 -20.40
CA GLU A 125 -14.36 -16.23 -20.82
C GLU A 125 -15.41 -16.86 -19.90
N SER A 126 -15.06 -17.96 -19.24
CA SER A 126 -15.93 -18.69 -18.32
C SER A 126 -16.03 -18.08 -16.92
N CYS A 127 -15.28 -17.00 -16.64
CA CYS A 127 -15.26 -16.34 -15.34
C CYS A 127 -16.47 -15.41 -15.17
N CYS A 128 -17.16 -15.51 -14.02
CA CYS A 128 -18.32 -14.68 -13.71
C CYS A 128 -18.00 -13.18 -13.70
N CYS A 129 -16.76 -12.77 -13.44
CA CYS A 129 -16.37 -11.36 -13.41
C CYS A 129 -16.59 -10.65 -14.74
N ARG A 130 -16.75 -11.37 -15.86
CA ARG A 130 -17.08 -10.79 -17.18
C ARG A 130 -18.58 -10.64 -17.43
N SER A 131 -19.41 -11.38 -16.69
CA SER A 131 -20.86 -11.38 -16.84
C SER A 131 -21.53 -10.24 -16.08
N PHE A 132 -20.89 -9.73 -15.03
CA PHE A 132 -21.30 -8.53 -14.31
C PHE A 132 -20.71 -7.30 -15.00
N ALA A 133 -21.40 -6.81 -16.04
CA ALA A 133 -21.19 -5.44 -16.50
C ALA A 133 -21.61 -4.51 -15.36
N ALA A 134 -20.76 -3.52 -15.05
CA ALA A 134 -20.93 -2.58 -13.96
C ALA A 134 -22.39 -2.10 -13.84
N SER A 135 -23.07 -2.45 -12.74
CA SER A 135 -24.26 -1.70 -12.36
C SER A 135 -23.79 -0.29 -12.03
N GLU A 136 -24.45 0.71 -12.60
CA GLU A 136 -24.29 2.12 -12.22
C GLU A 136 -24.90 2.32 -10.81
N ASP A 137 -24.30 1.70 -9.80
CA ASP A 137 -24.67 1.95 -8.41
C ASP A 137 -23.96 3.21 -7.91
N VAL A 138 -24.79 4.21 -7.63
CA VAL A 138 -24.47 5.62 -7.32
C VAL A 138 -23.77 5.80 -5.96
N ASN A 139 -23.28 4.71 -5.33
CA ASN A 139 -22.66 4.72 -4.00
C ASN A 139 -21.44 3.79 -3.87
N CYS A 140 -20.72 3.53 -4.98
CA CYS A 140 -19.48 2.76 -4.93
C CYS A 140 -18.36 3.53 -4.23
N SER A 141 -17.67 2.86 -3.30
CA SER A 141 -16.39 3.33 -2.78
C SER A 141 -15.46 3.58 -3.97
N ALA A 142 -14.76 4.70 -3.97
CA ALA A 142 -13.96 5.12 -5.12
C ALA A 142 -12.49 5.25 -4.70
N LEU A 143 -11.60 4.68 -5.52
CA LEU A 143 -10.16 4.77 -5.35
C LEU A 143 -9.59 5.64 -6.48
N THR A 144 -8.96 6.74 -6.12
CA THR A 144 -8.19 7.59 -7.03
C THR A 144 -6.70 7.38 -6.79
N LEU A 145 -5.97 7.06 -7.85
CA LEU A 145 -4.51 6.98 -7.85
C LEU A 145 -3.95 8.15 -8.64
N LYS A 146 -2.97 8.86 -8.07
CA LYS A 146 -2.24 9.94 -8.76
C LYS A 146 -0.76 9.62 -8.83
N LEU A 147 -0.13 9.85 -9.97
CA LEU A 147 1.27 9.50 -10.19
C LEU A 147 2.13 10.75 -10.30
N TRP A 148 3.22 10.79 -9.53
CA TRP A 148 4.16 11.91 -9.50
C TRP A 148 5.59 11.44 -9.70
N LYS A 149 6.25 11.95 -10.73
CA LYS A 149 7.66 11.68 -10.97
C LYS A 149 8.54 12.60 -10.14
N GLY A 150 9.37 12.02 -9.28
CA GLY A 150 10.38 12.77 -8.54
C GLY A 150 10.53 12.26 -7.12
N VAL A 151 11.39 12.91 -6.36
CA VAL A 151 11.56 12.63 -4.93
C VAL A 151 10.51 13.41 -4.12
N TYR A 152 10.05 12.80 -3.03
CA TYR A 152 8.93 13.33 -2.25
C TYR A 152 9.11 14.78 -1.79
N HIS A 153 10.30 15.09 -1.27
CA HIS A 153 10.62 16.41 -0.72
C HIS A 153 10.69 17.53 -1.76
N GLU A 154 10.72 17.19 -3.06
CA GLU A 154 10.62 18.17 -4.14
C GLU A 154 9.19 18.30 -4.67
N ARG A 155 8.40 17.22 -4.63
CA ARG A 155 7.05 17.17 -5.19
C ARG A 155 5.95 17.48 -4.19
N TYR A 156 6.24 17.55 -2.89
CA TYR A 156 5.23 17.74 -1.84
C TYR A 156 4.31 18.95 -2.07
N SER A 157 4.85 20.05 -2.60
CA SER A 157 4.07 21.27 -2.88
C SER A 157 3.12 21.15 -4.07
N ASP A 158 3.33 20.17 -4.94
CA ASP A 158 2.51 19.95 -6.13
C ASP A 158 1.27 19.08 -5.84
N MET A 159 1.25 18.45 -4.67
CA MET A 159 0.21 17.50 -4.25
C MET A 159 -1.01 18.23 -3.70
N ASP A 160 -2.19 17.64 -3.84
CA ASP A 160 -3.46 18.35 -3.63
C ASP A 160 -3.65 18.87 -2.20
N SER A 161 -3.22 18.07 -1.22
CA SER A 161 -3.54 18.28 0.20
C SER A 161 -2.60 17.47 1.09
N ASN A 162 -2.56 17.81 2.37
CA ASN A 162 -1.82 17.01 3.33
C ASN A 162 -2.40 15.59 3.41
N PRO A 163 -1.55 14.54 3.38
CA PRO A 163 -2.01 13.18 3.59
C PRO A 163 -2.40 12.93 5.04
N HIS A 164 -3.20 11.90 5.28
CA HIS A 164 -3.42 11.37 6.63
C HIS A 164 -2.31 10.37 7.00
N LEU A 165 -1.73 9.70 6.01
CA LEU A 165 -0.69 8.70 6.16
C LEU A 165 0.32 8.79 5.02
N ILE A 166 1.60 8.65 5.37
CA ILE A 166 2.69 8.45 4.43
C ILE A 166 3.13 6.99 4.51
N VAL A 167 3.28 6.32 3.38
CA VAL A 167 3.78 4.93 3.31
C VAL A 167 4.92 4.83 2.32
N ALA A 168 6.01 4.21 2.74
CA ALA A 168 7.18 3.96 1.90
C ALA A 168 7.59 2.48 2.03
N PRO A 169 7.05 1.61 1.16
CA PRO A 169 7.37 0.19 1.21
C PRO A 169 8.77 -0.10 0.65
N ASN A 170 9.45 -1.07 1.24
CA ASN A 170 10.81 -1.50 0.89
C ASN A 170 11.78 -0.31 0.73
N ALA A 171 11.67 0.68 1.61
CA ALA A 171 12.21 2.01 1.37
C ALA A 171 13.74 2.05 1.30
N GLY A 172 14.44 1.14 1.97
CA GLY A 172 15.90 1.14 2.02
C GLY A 172 16.46 2.46 2.58
N LEU A 173 15.85 2.99 3.65
CA LEU A 173 16.17 4.32 4.18
C LEU A 173 17.65 4.50 4.53
N ALA A 174 18.30 3.44 5.01
CA ALA A 174 19.73 3.45 5.33
C ALA A 174 20.63 3.25 4.10
N ALA A 175 20.08 2.73 3.00
CA ALA A 175 20.83 2.44 1.78
C ALA A 175 20.92 3.65 0.83
N TYR A 176 19.91 4.54 0.83
CA TYR A 176 19.83 5.66 -0.11
C TYR A 176 19.82 7.02 0.60
N PRO A 177 20.91 7.82 0.51
CA PRO A 177 20.99 9.16 1.12
C PRO A 177 19.94 10.15 0.60
N THR A 178 19.32 9.88 -0.55
CA THR A 178 18.20 10.67 -1.09
C THR A 178 16.98 10.70 -0.16
N TRP A 179 16.89 9.78 0.82
CA TRP A 179 15.86 9.81 1.86
C TRP A 179 16.08 10.87 2.93
N LEU A 180 17.30 11.40 3.13
CA LEU A 180 17.58 12.32 4.24
C LEU A 180 16.65 13.56 4.23
N PRO A 181 16.50 14.30 3.10
CA PRO A 181 15.61 15.45 3.07
C PRO A 181 14.13 15.05 3.21
N THR A 182 13.76 13.87 2.71
CA THR A 182 12.40 13.30 2.86
C THR A 182 12.08 13.03 4.34
N ILE A 183 12.97 12.37 5.08
CA ILE A 183 12.76 12.07 6.51
C ILE A 183 12.68 13.36 7.34
N GLU A 184 13.55 14.34 7.04
CA GLU A 184 13.48 15.65 7.70
C GLU A 184 12.15 16.37 7.43
N MET A 185 11.66 16.30 6.19
CA MET A 185 10.37 16.87 5.81
C MET A 185 9.23 16.17 6.54
N ILE A 186 9.19 14.83 6.54
CA ILE A 186 8.18 14.02 7.23
C ILE A 186 8.13 14.39 8.72
N ARG A 187 9.29 14.54 9.38
CA ARG A 187 9.36 15.03 10.76
C ARG A 187 8.73 16.42 10.92
N LYS A 188 9.04 17.35 10.01
CA LYS A 188 8.57 18.75 10.09
C LYS A 188 7.05 18.85 9.91
N ILE A 189 6.47 18.09 8.98
CA ILE A 189 5.02 18.09 8.73
C ILE A 189 4.25 17.33 9.82
N GLY A 190 4.89 16.39 10.51
CA GLY A 190 4.31 15.71 11.68
C GLY A 190 3.23 14.67 11.35
N ILE A 191 3.10 14.28 10.08
CA ILE A 191 2.16 13.27 9.59
C ILE A 191 2.72 11.87 9.90
N PRO A 192 1.91 10.91 10.36
CA PRO A 192 2.35 9.53 10.56
C PRO A 192 2.97 8.95 9.29
N ALA A 193 4.15 8.33 9.42
CA ALA A 193 4.81 7.66 8.30
C ALA A 193 5.16 6.22 8.64
N MET A 194 4.77 5.30 7.77
CA MET A 194 5.06 3.87 7.87
C MET A 194 6.02 3.45 6.76
N PHE A 195 6.94 2.57 7.12
CA PHE A 195 7.96 2.06 6.23
C PHE A 195 7.99 0.54 6.31
N THR A 196 8.41 -0.09 5.22
CA THR A 196 8.78 -1.51 5.27
C THR A 196 10.17 -1.74 4.72
N ASP A 197 10.76 -2.88 5.11
CA ASP A 197 12.05 -3.34 4.59
C ASP A 197 12.06 -4.86 4.39
N PHE A 198 13.03 -5.32 3.59
CA PHE A 198 13.12 -6.71 3.14
C PHE A 198 13.49 -7.71 4.25
N CYS A 199 14.23 -7.25 5.25
CA CYS A 199 14.75 -8.06 6.36
C CYS A 199 14.89 -7.21 7.64
N GLU A 200 15.07 -7.89 8.78
CA GLU A 200 15.15 -7.23 10.08
C GLU A 200 16.36 -6.31 10.20
N GLU A 201 17.50 -6.71 9.62
CA GLU A 201 18.73 -5.92 9.62
C GLU A 201 18.54 -4.59 8.88
N ALA A 202 17.94 -4.62 7.68
CA ALA A 202 17.64 -3.40 6.93
C ALA A 202 16.67 -2.48 7.70
N ALA A 203 15.62 -3.05 8.31
CA ALA A 203 14.69 -2.30 9.15
C ALA A 203 15.38 -1.69 10.38
N HIS A 204 16.32 -2.41 11.01
CA HIS A 204 17.10 -1.90 12.13
C HIS A 204 18.00 -0.73 11.72
N LEU A 205 18.71 -0.85 10.59
CA LEU A 205 19.53 0.24 10.05
C LEU A 205 18.67 1.45 9.68
N ALA A 206 17.48 1.23 9.10
CA ALA A 206 16.50 2.27 8.82
C ALA A 206 16.03 2.97 10.10
N SER A 207 15.77 2.24 11.18
CA SER A 207 15.45 2.80 12.50
C SER A 207 16.57 3.68 13.05
N CYS A 208 17.82 3.24 12.93
CA CYS A 208 18.98 4.04 13.32
C CYS A 208 19.12 5.32 12.47
N CYS A 209 18.87 5.23 11.16
CA CYS A 209 18.84 6.37 10.25
C CYS A 209 17.77 7.40 10.66
N ILE A 210 16.52 6.96 10.85
CA ILE A 210 15.42 7.80 11.33
C ILE A 210 15.78 8.45 12.67
N SER A 211 16.27 7.68 13.64
CA SER A 211 16.58 8.19 14.98
C SER A 211 17.68 9.25 14.94
N SER A 212 18.70 9.05 14.09
CA SER A 212 19.82 9.99 13.93
C SER A 212 19.38 11.32 13.31
N ILE A 213 18.47 11.29 12.33
CA ILE A 213 17.96 12.49 11.66
C ILE A 213 16.95 13.23 12.54
N THR A 214 16.07 12.47 13.18
CA THR A 214 14.90 13.02 13.86
C THR A 214 15.16 13.37 15.32
N GLY A 215 16.12 12.69 15.96
CA GLY A 215 16.36 12.75 17.40
C GLY A 215 15.28 12.03 18.22
N GLN A 216 14.41 11.24 17.58
CA GLN A 216 13.28 10.56 18.21
C GLN A 216 13.30 9.05 17.93
N PRO A 217 12.87 8.21 18.88
CA PRO A 217 12.67 6.79 18.61
C PRO A 217 11.48 6.57 17.68
N LEU A 218 11.40 5.38 17.09
CA LEU A 218 10.24 4.95 16.30
C LEU A 218 8.95 5.01 17.13
N ARG A 219 7.86 5.50 16.52
CA ARG A 219 6.52 5.47 17.10
C ARG A 219 5.88 4.08 16.99
N VAL A 220 6.17 3.38 15.89
CA VAL A 220 5.79 1.98 15.71
C VAL A 220 7.08 1.16 15.66
N PRO A 221 7.31 0.26 16.64
CA PRO A 221 8.51 -0.56 16.68
C PRO A 221 8.55 -1.51 15.48
N ILE A 222 9.75 -1.97 15.13
CA ILE A 222 9.94 -2.97 14.09
C ILE A 222 9.17 -4.23 14.46
N GLN A 223 8.33 -4.70 13.54
CA GLN A 223 7.58 -5.94 13.67
C GLN A 223 7.41 -6.59 12.30
N VAL A 224 7.09 -7.89 12.28
CA VAL A 224 6.80 -8.61 11.04
C VAL A 224 5.48 -8.13 10.47
N ASN A 225 5.47 -7.79 9.18
CA ASN A 225 4.25 -7.50 8.45
C ASN A 225 3.48 -8.82 8.19
N PRO A 226 2.24 -8.96 8.68
CA PRO A 226 1.44 -10.17 8.45
C PRO A 226 1.08 -10.38 6.97
N PHE A 227 1.12 -9.33 6.16
CA PHE A 227 0.79 -9.36 4.73
C PHE A 227 2.01 -9.24 3.80
N ARG A 228 3.21 -9.54 4.30
CA ARG A 228 4.43 -9.62 3.48
C ARG A 228 4.28 -10.64 2.35
N GLN A 229 5.03 -10.44 1.26
CA GLN A 229 5.07 -11.40 0.16
C GLN A 229 5.68 -12.73 0.65
N PRO A 230 5.07 -13.89 0.36
CA PRO A 230 5.58 -15.20 0.83
C PRO A 230 6.74 -15.75 -0.02
N ILE A 231 7.01 -15.15 -1.18
CA ILE A 231 8.12 -15.52 -2.07
C ILE A 231 9.36 -14.72 -1.68
N ALA A 232 10.47 -15.43 -1.49
CA ALA A 232 11.76 -14.82 -1.22
C ALA A 232 12.20 -13.98 -2.43
N GLU A 233 12.61 -12.74 -2.17
CA GLU A 233 13.23 -11.87 -3.17
C GLU A 233 14.70 -12.24 -3.28
N ASN A 234 15.18 -12.38 -4.52
CA ASN A 234 16.60 -12.63 -4.76
C ASN A 234 17.37 -11.31 -4.62
N ASN A 235 17.71 -10.95 -3.39
CA ASN A 235 18.51 -9.76 -3.10
C ASN A 235 19.97 -10.16 -2.89
N SER A 236 20.76 -10.14 -3.97
CA SER A 236 22.18 -10.53 -3.93
C SER A 236 23.06 -9.64 -3.05
N ALA A 237 22.58 -8.45 -2.64
CA ALA A 237 23.32 -7.57 -1.75
C ALA A 237 23.23 -8.02 -0.28
N LEU A 238 22.17 -8.73 0.09
CA LEU A 238 21.92 -9.20 1.44
C LEU A 238 22.03 -10.73 1.42
N TYR A 239 23.12 -11.28 1.97
CA TYR A 239 23.34 -12.73 2.06
C TYR A 239 22.43 -13.42 3.11
N ILE A 240 21.21 -12.92 3.29
CA ILE A 240 20.20 -13.36 4.26
C ILE A 240 18.81 -13.42 3.60
N PRO A 241 17.87 -14.25 4.10
CA PRO A 241 16.52 -14.33 3.53
C PRO A 241 15.80 -12.98 3.53
N CYS A 242 15.29 -12.59 2.36
CA CYS A 242 14.62 -11.32 2.12
C CYS A 242 13.24 -11.55 1.51
N TYR A 243 12.25 -10.77 1.94
CA TYR A 243 10.88 -10.83 1.42
C TYR A 243 10.36 -9.41 1.19
N SER A 244 9.60 -9.18 0.11
CA SER A 244 8.98 -7.86 -0.11
C SER A 244 8.02 -7.53 1.03
N ASN A 245 8.13 -6.32 1.57
CA ASN A 245 7.37 -5.79 2.69
C ASN A 245 7.46 -6.66 3.96
N CYS A 246 8.63 -7.23 4.28
CA CYS A 246 8.78 -8.21 5.35
C CYS A 246 8.58 -7.63 6.76
N PHE A 247 9.30 -6.56 7.06
CA PHE A 247 9.24 -5.87 8.35
C PHE A 247 8.61 -4.50 8.18
N ILE A 248 7.79 -4.09 9.13
CA ILE A 248 7.08 -2.81 9.14
C ILE A 248 7.43 -2.04 10.41
N PHE A 249 7.56 -0.72 10.29
CA PHE A 249 7.89 0.22 11.36
C PHE A 249 7.43 1.63 10.99
N GLY A 250 7.45 2.58 11.94
CA GLY A 250 6.95 3.93 11.67
C GLY A 250 7.44 5.00 12.63
N MET A 251 7.38 6.25 12.16
CA MET A 251 7.79 7.47 12.89
C MET A 251 6.65 8.47 13.07
#